data_AF-A0A535PIZ8-F1
#
_entry.id   AF-A0A535PIZ8-F1
#
_cell.length_a   1.000
_cell.length_b   1.000
_cell.length_c   1.000
_cell.angle_alpha   90.00
_cell.angle_beta   90.00
_cell.angle_gamma   90.00
#
_symmetry.space_group_name_H-M   'P 1'
#
loop_
_entity.id
_entity.type
_entity.pdbx_description
1 polymer ?
#
loop_
_entity_poly.entity_id
_entity_poly.type
_entity_poly.pdbx_seq_one_letter_code
_entity_poly.pdbx_strand_id
1 'polypeptide(L)'
;MPSVATALRGASAAVGKPSVLHFVKTQGLWLAVVLAAIAGGQWLVLHDSAAPIVSSDGLLYISNANQITSLHGLVDPKVPPGYPILLSAIFLVTGHDNVQAVVIVQCLFFVAAILETYFLLTSLMLPRALAASVAYLLAAAPWLVQWERYILTETFSFWLLV
;
A
#
# COMPACT_ATOMS: atom_id res chain seq x y z
N MET A 1 45.39 -28.38 10.10
CA MET A 1 44.71 -27.15 9.67
C MET A 1 43.30 -27.51 9.26
N PRO A 2 42.24 -27.03 9.93
CA PRO A 2 40.87 -27.34 9.52
C PRO A 2 40.61 -26.80 8.10
N SER A 3 40.00 -27.62 7.24
CA SER A 3 39.80 -27.28 5.83
C SER A 3 38.81 -26.11 5.69
N VAL A 4 38.99 -25.28 4.66
CA VAL A 4 38.11 -24.14 4.32
C VAL A 4 36.63 -24.58 4.25
N ALA A 5 36.37 -25.82 3.81
CA ALA A 5 35.03 -26.40 3.78
C ALA A 5 34.39 -26.56 5.18
N THR A 6 35.19 -26.75 6.22
CA THR A 6 34.74 -26.88 7.61
C THR A 6 34.37 -25.51 8.19
N ALA A 7 35.13 -24.46 7.84
CA ALA A 7 34.84 -23.08 8.25
C ALA A 7 33.56 -22.53 7.60
N LEU A 8 33.33 -22.84 6.31
CA LEU A 8 32.14 -22.41 5.57
C LEU A 8 30.87 -23.14 6.03
N ARG A 9 30.95 -24.42 6.43
CA ARG A 9 29.82 -25.14 7.04
C ARG A 9 29.45 -24.59 8.42
N GLY A 10 30.42 -24.16 9.21
CA GLY A 10 30.18 -23.51 10.50
C GLY A 10 29.48 -22.15 10.37
N ALA A 11 29.86 -21.35 9.38
CA ALA A 11 29.24 -20.04 9.11
C ALA A 11 27.78 -20.16 8.62
N SER A 12 27.48 -21.16 7.79
CA SER A 12 26.11 -21.41 7.30
C SER A 12 25.17 -21.98 8.37
N ALA A 13 25.69 -22.66 9.39
CA ALA A 13 24.89 -23.24 10.47
C ALA A 13 24.55 -22.24 11.60
N ALA A 14 25.23 -21.09 11.64
CA ALA A 14 25.08 -20.08 12.68
C ALA A 14 24.00 -19.01 12.37
N VAL A 15 23.45 -18.99 11.15
CA VAL A 15 22.31 -18.11 10.80
C VAL A 15 21.04 -18.75 11.33
N GLY A 16 20.86 -18.69 12.64
CA GLY A 16 19.58 -19.03 13.27
C GLY A 16 18.47 -18.22 12.61
N LYS A 17 17.41 -18.88 12.14
CA LYS A 17 16.25 -18.21 11.56
C LYS A 17 15.81 -17.10 12.53
N PRO A 18 15.73 -15.83 12.11
CA PRO A 18 15.27 -14.78 12.99
C PRO A 18 13.88 -15.19 13.48
N SER A 19 13.76 -15.49 14.77
CA SER A 19 12.49 -15.93 15.31
C SER A 19 11.50 -14.77 15.26
N VAL A 20 10.23 -15.05 15.01
CA VAL A 20 9.15 -14.05 15.07
C VAL A 20 9.20 -13.31 16.41
N LEU A 21 9.55 -14.00 17.49
CA LEU A 21 9.72 -13.43 18.82
C LEU A 21 10.84 -12.39 18.89
N HIS A 22 11.97 -12.65 18.22
CA HIS A 22 13.08 -11.69 18.12
C HIS A 22 12.68 -10.47 17.30
N PHE A 23 11.95 -10.67 16.20
CA PHE A 23 11.40 -9.57 15.40
C PHE A 23 10.44 -8.70 16.23
N VAL A 24 9.47 -9.31 16.92
CA VAL A 24 8.51 -8.60 17.77
C VAL A 24 9.21 -7.85 18.91
N LYS A 25 10.22 -8.44 19.56
CA LYS A 25 10.97 -7.75 20.62
C LYS A 25 11.80 -6.57 20.12
N THR A 26 12.29 -6.60 18.88
CA THR A 26 13.19 -5.57 18.35
C THR A 26 12.48 -4.50 17.54
N GLN A 27 11.39 -4.83 16.87
CA GLN A 27 10.62 -3.94 16.00
C GLN A 27 9.23 -3.61 16.55
N GLY A 28 8.72 -4.36 17.53
CA GLY A 28 7.32 -4.32 17.93
C GLY A 28 6.84 -2.94 18.39
N LEU A 29 7.65 -2.21 19.17
CA LEU A 29 7.28 -0.85 19.60
C LEU A 29 7.13 0.09 18.39
N TRP A 30 8.10 0.09 17.48
CA TRP A 30 8.15 0.97 16.33
C TRP A 30 7.06 0.62 15.32
N LEU A 31 6.85 -0.66 15.08
CA LEU A 31 5.75 -1.15 14.24
C LEU A 31 4.40 -0.79 14.85
N ALA A 32 4.22 -0.91 16.18
CA ALA A 32 2.98 -0.51 16.84
C ALA A 32 2.68 0.99 16.67
N VAL A 33 3.70 1.85 16.70
CA VAL A 33 3.54 3.29 16.43
C VAL A 33 3.06 3.53 14.99
N VAL A 34 3.64 2.85 14.01
CA VAL A 34 3.22 2.94 12.60
C VAL A 34 1.77 2.43 12.44
N LEU A 35 1.46 1.28 13.04
CA LEU A 35 0.10 0.70 12.99
C LEU A 35 -0.94 1.60 13.66
N ALA A 36 -0.58 2.28 14.76
CA ALA A 36 -1.48 3.23 15.41
C ALA A 36 -1.77 4.45 14.52
N ALA A 37 -0.77 4.96 13.79
CA ALA A 37 -0.96 6.05 12.83
C ALA A 37 -1.84 5.62 11.66
N ILE A 38 -1.58 4.43 11.10
CA ILE A 38 -2.42 3.83 10.06
C ILE A 38 -3.86 3.71 10.57
N ALA A 39 -4.08 3.11 11.75
CA ALA A 39 -5.41 2.94 12.31
C ALA A 39 -6.13 4.29 12.49
N GLY A 40 -5.41 5.33 12.95
CA GLY A 40 -5.95 6.68 13.07
C GLY A 40 -6.34 7.29 11.71
N GLY A 41 -5.47 7.22 10.71
CA GLY A 41 -5.76 7.72 9.36
C GLY A 41 -6.92 6.98 8.70
N GLN A 42 -6.92 5.66 8.77
CA GLN A 42 -7.98 4.81 8.22
C GLN A 42 -9.31 5.02 8.95
N TRP A 43 -9.28 5.25 10.26
CA TRP A 43 -10.47 5.62 11.01
C TRP A 43 -11.05 6.94 10.49
N LEU A 44 -10.22 7.96 10.19
CA LEU A 44 -10.70 9.22 9.62
C LEU A 44 -11.35 9.04 8.23
N VAL A 45 -10.78 8.16 7.40
CA VAL A 45 -11.33 7.86 6.07
C VAL A 45 -12.66 7.10 6.15
N LEU A 46 -12.71 6.05 6.99
CA LEU A 46 -13.81 5.11 7.02
C LEU A 46 -14.96 5.52 7.96
N HIS A 47 -14.67 6.28 9.03
CA HIS A 47 -15.68 6.71 10.01
C HIS A 47 -16.57 7.83 9.46
N ASP A 48 -16.03 8.74 8.65
CA ASP A 48 -16.77 9.87 8.07
C ASP A 48 -17.59 9.48 6.82
N SER A 49 -18.19 8.28 6.89
CA SER A 49 -18.96 7.59 5.84
C SER A 49 -18.22 7.32 4.52
N ALA A 50 -16.89 7.41 4.49
CA ALA A 50 -16.05 7.09 3.33
C ALA A 50 -16.57 7.61 1.99
N ALA A 51 -17.32 8.73 1.98
CA ALA A 51 -18.07 9.12 0.80
C ALA A 51 -17.08 9.29 -0.36
N PRO A 52 -17.13 8.41 -1.39
CA PRO A 52 -16.20 8.43 -2.48
C PRO A 52 -16.32 9.77 -3.18
N ILE A 53 -15.19 10.41 -3.42
CA ILE A 53 -15.14 11.69 -4.10
C ILE A 53 -14.79 11.40 -5.55
N VAL A 54 -15.76 11.61 -6.43
CA VAL A 54 -15.58 11.45 -7.87
C VAL A 54 -15.38 12.83 -8.48
N SER A 55 -14.14 13.14 -8.84
CA SER A 55 -13.78 14.36 -9.57
C SER A 55 -14.04 14.19 -11.09
N SER A 56 -13.75 15.22 -11.88
CA SER A 56 -13.76 15.14 -13.36
C SER A 56 -12.90 13.99 -13.87
N ASP A 57 -11.73 13.80 -13.28
CA ASP A 57 -10.76 12.79 -13.71
C ASP A 57 -11.23 11.40 -13.25
N GLY A 58 -11.83 11.32 -12.06
CA GLY A 58 -12.48 10.10 -11.58
C GLY A 58 -13.59 9.61 -12.52
N LEU A 59 -14.42 10.52 -13.05
CA LEU A 59 -15.44 10.17 -14.05
C LEU A 59 -14.82 9.59 -15.33
N LEU A 60 -13.69 10.15 -15.79
CA LEU A 60 -12.98 9.65 -16.95
C LEU A 60 -12.43 8.23 -16.71
N TYR A 61 -11.83 7.98 -15.53
CA TYR A 61 -11.33 6.65 -15.17
C TYR A 61 -12.44 5.61 -15.05
N ILE A 62 -13.57 5.96 -14.43
CA ILE A 62 -14.75 5.07 -14.31
C ILE A 62 -15.33 4.76 -15.69
N SER A 63 -15.51 5.77 -16.55
CA SER A 63 -15.99 5.58 -17.93
C SER A 63 -15.10 4.61 -18.71
N ASN A 64 -13.78 4.79 -18.64
CA ASN A 64 -12.82 3.90 -19.29
C ASN A 64 -12.87 2.48 -18.71
N ALA A 65 -13.02 2.33 -17.40
CA ALA A 65 -13.16 1.03 -16.74
C ALA A 65 -14.43 0.28 -17.21
N ASN A 66 -15.53 1.00 -17.39
CA ASN A 66 -16.79 0.44 -17.92
C ASN A 66 -16.70 0.06 -19.40
N GLN A 67 -15.93 0.80 -20.20
CA GLN A 67 -15.63 0.41 -21.58
C GLN A 67 -14.79 -0.86 -21.66
N ILE A 68 -13.85 -1.04 -20.73
CA ILE A 68 -13.03 -2.25 -20.64
C ILE A 68 -13.90 -3.46 -20.28
N THR A 69 -14.77 -3.34 -19.28
CA THR A 69 -15.66 -4.44 -18.86
C THR A 69 -16.73 -4.78 -19.91
N SER A 70 -17.15 -3.81 -20.75
CA SER A 70 -18.12 -4.02 -21.83
C SER A 70 -17.54 -4.59 -23.14
N LEU A 71 -16.35 -5.21 -23.10
CA LEU A 71 -15.72 -5.98 -24.19
C LEU A 71 -15.32 -5.19 -25.44
N HIS A 72 -15.46 -3.86 -25.47
CA HIS A 72 -15.03 -3.07 -26.62
C HIS A 72 -13.51 -2.82 -26.65
N GLY A 73 -12.77 -3.07 -25.56
CA GLY A 73 -11.29 -3.09 -25.52
C GLY A 73 -10.59 -1.77 -25.89
N LEU A 74 -11.36 -0.73 -26.23
CA LEU A 74 -10.88 0.59 -26.56
C LEU A 74 -10.76 1.38 -25.26
N VAL A 75 -9.52 1.63 -24.85
CA VAL A 75 -9.19 2.58 -23.79
C VAL A 75 -8.83 3.89 -24.48
N ASP A 76 -9.27 5.02 -23.94
CA ASP A 76 -8.82 6.34 -24.41
C ASP A 76 -7.27 6.40 -24.39
N PRO A 77 -6.59 6.58 -25.53
CA PRO A 77 -5.12 6.61 -25.58
C PRO A 77 -4.52 7.79 -24.80
N LYS A 78 -5.33 8.77 -24.41
CA LYS A 78 -4.89 9.92 -23.61
C LYS A 78 -4.66 9.57 -22.14
N VAL A 79 -5.14 8.41 -21.69
CA VAL A 79 -5.05 7.98 -20.29
C VAL A 79 -4.32 6.64 -20.19
N PRO A 80 -3.26 6.51 -19.37
CA PRO A 80 -2.62 5.24 -19.13
C PRO A 80 -3.64 4.20 -18.63
N PRO A 81 -3.65 2.97 -19.19
CA PRO A 81 -4.72 2.01 -18.92
C PRO A 81 -4.62 1.38 -17.53
N GLY A 82 -3.51 1.53 -16.80
CA GLY A 82 -3.26 0.82 -15.55
C GLY A 82 -4.35 1.00 -14.49
N TYR A 83 -4.73 2.23 -14.20
CA TYR A 83 -5.78 2.52 -13.22
C TYR A 83 -7.19 2.16 -13.71
N PRO A 84 -7.61 2.48 -14.96
CA PRO A 84 -8.84 1.94 -15.54
C PRO A 84 -8.95 0.41 -15.51
N ILE A 85 -7.85 -0.32 -15.75
CA ILE A 85 -7.82 -1.79 -15.65
C ILE A 85 -8.07 -2.23 -14.20
N LEU A 86 -7.40 -1.61 -13.24
CA LEU A 86 -7.65 -1.87 -11.82
C LEU A 86 -9.12 -1.64 -11.45
N LEU A 87 -9.70 -0.51 -11.84
CA LEU A 87 -11.13 -0.22 -11.60
C LEU A 87 -12.03 -1.27 -12.25
N SER A 88 -11.74 -1.67 -13.49
CA SER A 88 -12.50 -2.69 -14.21
C SER A 88 -12.49 -4.04 -13.47
N ALA A 89 -11.35 -4.42 -12.89
CA ALA A 89 -11.22 -5.64 -12.10
C ALA A 89 -12.02 -5.55 -10.80
N ILE A 90 -12.02 -4.39 -10.14
CA ILE A 90 -12.83 -4.15 -8.92
C ILE A 90 -14.33 -4.26 -9.27
N PHE A 91 -14.79 -3.62 -10.33
CA PHE A 91 -16.20 -3.65 -10.73
C PHE A 91 -16.64 -5.04 -11.20
N LEU A 92 -15.75 -5.81 -11.84
CA LEU A 92 -16.04 -7.20 -12.22
C LEU A 92 -16.34 -8.07 -10.99
N VAL A 93 -15.65 -7.84 -9.87
CA VAL A 93 -15.80 -8.64 -8.64
C VAL A 93 -16.91 -8.11 -7.73
N THR A 94 -17.07 -6.78 -7.65
CA THR A 94 -17.91 -6.12 -6.61
C THR A 94 -19.21 -5.52 -7.14
N GLY A 95 -19.44 -5.60 -8.46
CA GLY A 95 -20.59 -5.03 -9.13
C GLY A 95 -20.27 -3.71 -9.85
N HIS A 96 -21.11 -3.39 -10.84
CA HIS A 96 -20.94 -2.22 -11.70
C HIS A 96 -20.94 -0.91 -10.89
N ASP A 97 -19.99 -0.03 -11.19
CA ASP A 97 -19.84 1.29 -10.56
C ASP A 97 -19.81 1.28 -9.03
N ASN A 98 -19.32 0.20 -8.42
CA ASN A 98 -19.16 0.10 -6.98
C ASN A 98 -17.94 0.93 -6.50
N VAL A 99 -18.10 2.25 -6.51
CA VAL A 99 -17.07 3.22 -6.10
C VAL A 99 -16.66 3.09 -4.63
N GLN A 100 -17.53 2.54 -3.78
CA GLN A 100 -17.20 2.23 -2.39
C GLN A 100 -16.13 1.13 -2.31
N ALA A 101 -16.26 0.08 -3.12
CA ALA A 101 -15.25 -0.97 -3.21
C ALA A 101 -13.89 -0.42 -3.70
N VAL A 102 -13.90 0.57 -4.59
CA VAL A 102 -12.68 1.25 -5.05
C VAL A 102 -11.99 1.95 -3.88
N VAL A 103 -12.72 2.72 -3.07
CA VAL A 103 -12.15 3.38 -1.88
C VAL A 103 -11.54 2.36 -0.92
N ILE A 104 -12.22 1.24 -0.66
CA ILE A 104 -11.67 0.16 0.20
C ILE A 104 -10.35 -0.37 -0.37
N VAL A 105 -10.28 -0.64 -1.68
CA VAL A 105 -9.05 -1.11 -2.32
C VAL A 105 -7.94 -0.06 -2.27
N GLN A 106 -8.27 1.23 -2.43
CA GLN A 106 -7.30 2.32 -2.25
C GLN A 106 -6.78 2.40 -0.82
N CYS A 107 -7.65 2.21 0.18
CA CYS A 107 -7.23 2.11 1.59
C CYS A 107 -6.22 0.97 1.79
N LEU A 108 -6.46 -0.19 1.16
CA LEU A 108 -5.54 -1.33 1.23
C LEU A 108 -4.18 -1.00 0.60
N PHE A 109 -4.15 -0.35 -0.56
CA PHE A 109 -2.89 0.08 -1.19
C PHE A 109 -2.15 1.11 -0.34
N PHE A 110 -2.85 2.05 0.26
CA PHE A 110 -2.23 3.03 1.15
C PHE A 110 -1.60 2.36 2.38
N VAL A 111 -2.36 1.47 3.05
CA VAL A 111 -1.84 0.68 4.18
C VAL A 111 -0.61 -0.14 3.77
N ALA A 112 -0.66 -0.80 2.62
CA ALA A 112 0.47 -1.56 2.09
C ALA A 112 1.69 -0.66 1.86
N ALA A 113 1.52 0.49 1.20
CA ALA A 113 2.58 1.45 0.92
C ALA A 113 3.28 1.96 2.20
N ILE A 114 2.52 2.26 3.26
CA ILE A 114 3.10 2.70 4.54
C ILE A 114 3.92 1.57 5.19
N LEU A 115 3.36 0.35 5.22
CA LEU A 115 4.05 -0.80 5.82
C LEU A 115 5.31 -1.14 5.04
N GLU A 116 5.20 -1.24 3.72
CA GLU A 116 6.32 -1.48 2.82
C GLU A 116 7.39 -0.41 2.99
N THR A 117 7.02 0.88 3.06
CA THR A 117 7.97 1.98 3.34
C THR A 117 8.74 1.74 4.64
N TYR A 118 8.05 1.41 5.74
CA TYR A 118 8.71 1.12 7.01
C TYR A 118 9.69 -0.07 6.89
N PHE A 119 9.27 -1.15 6.22
CA PHE A 119 10.11 -2.33 6.01
C PHE A 119 11.30 -2.06 5.10
N LEU A 120 11.12 -1.26 4.06
CA LEU A 120 12.16 -0.91 3.10
C LEU A 120 13.22 -0.02 3.77
N LEU A 121 12.79 1.00 4.52
CA LEU A 121 13.71 1.87 5.27
C LEU A 121 14.50 1.09 6.34
N THR A 122 13.85 0.18 7.06
CA THR A 122 14.55 -0.68 8.04
C THR A 122 15.50 -1.68 7.36
N SER A 123 15.17 -2.16 6.16
CA SER A 123 16.04 -3.03 5.34
C SER A 123 17.25 -2.28 4.78
N LEU A 124 17.12 -0.98 4.50
CA LEU A 124 18.21 -0.06 4.15
C LEU A 124 19.07 0.35 5.36
N MET A 125 18.91 -0.32 6.50
CA MET A 125 19.67 -0.11 7.73
C MET A 125 19.51 1.29 8.35
N LEU A 126 18.44 2.02 8.03
CA LEU A 126 18.12 3.26 8.71
C LEU A 126 17.78 2.99 10.19
N PRO A 127 18.03 3.97 11.09
CA PRO A 127 17.59 3.87 12.47
C PRO A 127 16.08 3.60 12.54
N ARG A 128 15.67 2.59 13.31
CA ARG A 128 14.26 2.18 13.43
C ARG A 128 13.33 3.32 13.81
N ALA A 129 13.79 4.20 14.69
CA ALA A 129 13.07 5.41 15.07
C ALA A 129 12.83 6.33 13.87
N LEU A 130 13.84 6.54 13.02
CA LEU A 130 13.71 7.36 11.82
C LEU A 130 12.78 6.70 10.79
N ALA A 131 12.94 5.40 10.54
CA ALA A 131 12.05 4.66 9.64
C ALA A 131 10.59 4.71 10.11
N ALA A 132 10.36 4.51 11.41
CA ALA A 132 9.03 4.61 12.01
C ALA A 132 8.48 6.03 11.95
N SER A 133 9.30 7.05 12.19
CA SER A 133 8.89 8.45 12.08
C SER A 133 8.46 8.80 10.66
N VAL A 134 9.20 8.36 9.64
CA VAL A 134 8.83 8.61 8.23
C VAL A 134 7.49 7.93 7.91
N ALA A 135 7.36 6.64 8.20
CA ALA A 135 6.12 5.90 7.95
C ALA A 135 4.93 6.48 8.75
N TYR A 136 5.15 6.86 10.01
CA TYR A 136 4.16 7.54 10.84
C TYR A 136 3.72 8.87 10.21
N LEU A 137 4.65 9.71 9.77
CA LEU A 137 4.33 11.01 9.17
C LEU A 137 3.55 10.85 7.88
N LEU A 138 3.88 9.86 7.06
CA LEU A 138 3.11 9.54 5.84
C LEU A 138 1.69 9.08 6.18
N ALA A 139 1.54 8.19 7.17
CA ALA A 139 0.23 7.66 7.59
C ALA A 139 -0.64 8.68 8.33
N ALA A 140 -0.02 9.65 9.01
CA ALA A 140 -0.71 10.68 9.78
C ALA A 140 -0.93 11.98 8.98
N ALA A 141 -0.40 12.09 7.76
CA ALA A 141 -0.55 13.27 6.92
C ALA A 141 -1.99 13.36 6.37
N PRO A 142 -2.82 14.31 6.83
CA PRO A 142 -4.24 14.33 6.47
C PRO A 142 -4.48 14.47 4.96
N TRP A 143 -3.60 15.21 4.28
CA TRP A 143 -3.66 15.39 2.84
C TRP A 143 -3.46 14.08 2.06
N LEU A 144 -2.51 13.24 2.49
CA LEU A 144 -2.25 11.94 1.86
C LEU A 144 -3.37 10.95 2.17
N VAL A 145 -3.81 10.89 3.42
CA VAL A 145 -4.91 10.03 3.88
C VAL A 145 -6.21 10.36 3.12
N GLN A 146 -6.45 11.63 2.80
CA GLN A 146 -7.66 12.03 2.08
C GLN A 146 -7.67 11.56 0.62
N TRP A 147 -6.51 11.35 -0.03
CA TRP A 147 -6.44 10.86 -1.41
C TRP A 147 -7.10 9.49 -1.60
N GLU A 148 -7.17 8.68 -0.55
CA GLU A 148 -7.84 7.38 -0.57
C GLU A 148 -9.33 7.48 -0.90
N ARG A 149 -9.96 8.63 -0.64
CA ARG A 149 -11.38 8.89 -0.95
C ARG A 149 -11.60 9.36 -2.38
N TYR A 150 -10.59 9.93 -3.02
CA TYR A 150 -10.70 10.39 -4.39
C TYR A 150 -10.50 9.22 -5.34
N ILE A 151 -11.39 9.05 -6.32
CA ILE A 151 -11.23 8.03 -7.37
C ILE A 151 -10.19 8.53 -8.37
N LEU A 152 -8.92 8.46 -7.99
CA LEU A 152 -7.79 8.93 -8.76
C LEU A 152 -6.61 7.96 -8.69
N THR A 153 -5.63 8.18 -9.56
CA THR A 153 -4.46 7.32 -9.73
C THR A 153 -3.44 7.41 -8.59
N GLU A 154 -3.53 8.44 -7.75
CA GLU A 154 -2.48 8.88 -6.84
C GLU A 154 -2.17 7.82 -5.79
N THR A 155 -3.21 7.26 -5.15
CA THR A 155 -3.04 6.21 -4.14
C THR A 155 -2.43 4.94 -4.74
N PHE A 156 -2.86 4.59 -5.96
CA PHE A 156 -2.29 3.44 -6.68
C PHE A 156 -0.84 3.68 -7.08
N SER A 157 -0.53 4.88 -7.56
CA SER A 157 0.82 5.27 -8.00
C SER A 157 1.77 5.40 -6.81
N PHE A 158 1.27 5.86 -5.66
CA PHE A 158 2.01 5.94 -4.41
C PHE A 158 2.43 4.55 -3.94
N TRP A 159 1.54 3.56 -3.99
CA TRP A 159 1.90 2.18 -3.66
C TRP A 159 2.90 1.58 -4.66
N LEU A 160 2.70 1.76 -5.97
CA LEU A 160 3.62 1.25 -6.98
C LEU A 160 5.05 1.84 -6.91
N LEU A 161 5.20 3.00 -6.28
CA LEU A 161 6.50 3.67 -6.12
C LEU A 161 7.35 3.04 -5.01
N VAL A 162 6.70 2.50 -3.98
CA VAL A 162 7.35 1.93 -2.78
C VAL A 162 7.98 0.59 -3.12
#